data_AF-A0AAU8L7Y1-F1
#
_entry.id   AF-A0AAU8L7Y1-F1
#
_cell.length_a   1.000
_cell.length_b   1.000
_cell.length_c   1.000
_cell.angle_alpha   90.00
_cell.angle_beta   90.00
_cell.angle_gamma   90.00
#
_symmetry.space_group_name_H-M   'P 1'
#
loop_
_entity.id
_entity.type
_entity.pdbx_description
1 polymer ?
#
loop_
_entity_poly.entity_id
_entity_poly.type
_entity_poly.pdbx_seq_one_letter_code
_entity_poly.pdbx_strand_id
1 'polypeptide(L)'
;MDFLPQILLLSSILVFVYFWLKPRTKPKPSPQKQEEIREMYRQRLQTELSTIDDPSERQSKKIALLKVFSKELEFNLFFDKNDVQALMQELAGY
;
A
#
# COMPACT_ATOMS: atom_id res chain seq x y z
N MET A 1 -20.58 -48.94 -18.41
CA MET A 1 -20.63 -47.97 -17.29
C MET A 1 -19.23 -47.42 -17.14
N ASP A 2 -18.78 -46.55 -18.07
CA ASP A 2 -17.35 -46.26 -18.27
C ASP A 2 -17.02 -44.76 -18.25
N PHE A 3 -18.02 -43.91 -17.98
CA PHE A 3 -17.87 -42.46 -17.96
C PHE A 3 -17.41 -41.90 -16.60
N LEU A 4 -17.61 -42.66 -15.51
CA LEU A 4 -17.18 -42.28 -14.15
C LEU A 4 -15.69 -41.93 -14.04
N PRO A 5 -14.73 -42.74 -14.55
CA PRO A 5 -13.31 -42.40 -14.45
C PRO A 5 -12.94 -41.17 -15.29
N GLN A 6 -13.61 -40.94 -16.43
CA GLN A 6 -13.36 -39.78 -17.28
C GLN A 6 -13.83 -38.48 -16.63
N ILE A 7 -14.99 -38.51 -15.96
CA ILE A 7 -15.54 -37.36 -15.21
C ILE A 7 -14.62 -36.99 -14.04
N LEU A 8 -14.12 -37.99 -13.30
CA LEU A 8 -13.17 -37.80 -12.19
C LEU A 8 -11.87 -37.14 -12.67
N LEU A 9 -11.36 -37.58 -13.83
CA LEU A 9 -10.12 -37.05 -14.38
C LEU A 9 -10.29 -35.61 -14.87
N LEU A 10 -11.42 -35.30 -15.53
CA LEU A 10 -11.75 -33.93 -15.94
C LEU A 10 -11.92 -32.99 -14.73
N SER A 11 -12.60 -33.47 -13.68
CA SER A 11 -12.78 -32.77 -12.41
C SER A 11 -11.44 -32.46 -11.74
N SER A 12 -10.52 -33.42 -11.70
CA SER A 12 -9.20 -33.23 -11.11
C SER A 12 -8.38 -32.18 -11.87
N ILE A 13 -8.45 -32.17 -13.21
CA ILE A 13 -7.76 -31.17 -14.04
C ILE A 13 -8.35 -29.78 -13.80
N LEU A 14 -9.67 -29.66 -13.72
CA LEU A 14 -10.35 -28.39 -13.45
C LEU A 14 -9.94 -27.79 -12.09
N VAL A 15 -9.86 -28.62 -11.04
CA VAL A 15 -9.39 -28.18 -9.71
C VAL A 15 -7.93 -27.72 -9.77
N PHE A 16 -7.08 -28.45 -10.50
CA PHE A 16 -5.67 -28.11 -10.64
C PHE A 16 -5.47 -26.79 -11.40
N VAL A 17 -6.21 -26.60 -12.50
CA VAL A 17 -6.20 -25.36 -13.30
C VAL A 17 -6.74 -24.18 -12.49
N TYR A 18 -7.82 -24.39 -11.72
CA TYR A 18 -8.37 -23.36 -10.83
C TYR A 18 -7.35 -22.91 -9.75
N PHE A 19 -6.66 -23.86 -9.12
CA PHE A 19 -5.62 -23.54 -8.14
C PHE A 19 -4.40 -22.85 -8.76
N TRP A 20 -4.05 -23.20 -10.01
CA TRP A 20 -2.94 -22.58 -10.72
C TRP A 20 -3.27 -21.16 -11.20
N LEU A 21 -4.50 -20.94 -11.65
CA LEU A 21 -5.00 -19.62 -12.05
C LEU A 21 -5.28 -18.69 -10.87
N LYS A 22 -5.38 -19.22 -9.64
CA LYS A 22 -5.58 -18.38 -8.46
C LYS A 22 -4.39 -17.44 -8.31
N PRO A 23 -4.57 -16.12 -8.53
CA PRO A 23 -3.48 -15.18 -8.38
C PRO A 23 -2.98 -15.27 -6.94
N ARG A 24 -1.66 -15.40 -6.77
CA ARG A 24 -1.01 -15.26 -5.46
C ARG A 24 -1.23 -13.83 -4.98
N THR A 25 -2.36 -13.59 -4.34
CA THR A 25 -2.63 -12.34 -3.62
C THR A 25 -1.53 -12.18 -2.60
N LYS A 26 -0.70 -11.15 -2.75
CA LYS A 26 0.33 -10.81 -1.77
C LYS A 26 -0.35 -10.74 -0.40
N PRO A 27 0.18 -11.39 0.65
CA PRO A 27 -0.39 -11.27 1.98
C PRO A 27 -0.43 -9.78 2.33
N LYS A 28 -1.63 -9.30 2.67
CA LYS A 28 -1.84 -7.89 3.01
C LYS A 28 -0.90 -7.54 4.18
N PRO A 29 -0.11 -6.46 4.10
CA PRO A 29 0.78 -6.07 5.18
C PRO A 29 0.01 -5.86 6.49
N SER A 30 0.66 -6.15 7.63
CA SER A 30 0.03 -6.08 8.95
C SER A 30 -0.47 -4.65 9.22
N PRO A 31 -1.76 -4.43 9.50
CA PRO A 31 -2.35 -3.10 9.65
C PRO A 31 -1.72 -2.28 10.79
N GLN A 32 -1.20 -2.94 11.82
CA GLN A 32 -0.50 -2.29 12.93
C GLN A 32 0.77 -1.56 12.47
N LYS A 33 1.58 -2.21 11.62
CA LYS A 33 2.82 -1.60 11.08
C LYS A 33 2.54 -0.44 10.15
N GLN A 34 1.46 -0.52 9.37
CA GLN A 34 1.04 0.59 8.52
C GLN A 34 0.70 1.82 9.36
N GLU A 35 -0.06 1.66 10.45
CA GLU A 35 -0.46 2.77 11.31
C GLU A 35 0.74 3.40 12.03
N GLU A 36 1.66 2.58 12.56
CA GLU A 36 2.93 3.08 13.13
C GLU A 36 3.69 3.96 12.15
N ILE A 37 3.78 3.53 10.88
CA ILE A 37 4.47 4.28 9.83
C ILE A 37 3.72 5.58 9.50
N ARG A 38 2.38 5.56 9.44
CA ARG A 38 1.57 6.77 9.20
C ARG A 38 1.81 7.83 10.26
N GLU A 39 1.75 7.44 11.53
CA GLU A 39 1.98 8.34 12.66
C GLU A 39 3.39 8.94 12.62
N MET A 40 4.40 8.12 12.30
CA MET A 40 5.77 8.61 12.14
C MET A 40 5.87 9.70 11.06
N TYR A 41 5.25 9.52 9.88
CA TYR A 41 5.28 10.53 8.83
C TYR A 41 4.46 11.78 9.17
N ARG A 42 3.34 11.65 9.89
CA ARG A 42 2.57 12.80 10.41
C ARG A 42 3.41 13.65 11.36
N GLN A 43 4.05 13.01 12.34
CA GLN A 43 4.92 13.69 13.30
C GLN A 43 6.11 14.36 12.62
N ARG A 44 6.72 13.68 11.64
CA ARG A 44 7.84 14.24 10.87
C ARG A 44 7.40 15.47 10.07
N LEU A 45 6.25 15.41 9.41
CA LEU A 45 5.69 16.56 8.69
C LEU A 45 5.45 17.74 9.64
N GLN A 46 4.79 17.49 10.77
CA GLN A 46 4.49 18.54 11.74
C GLN A 46 5.76 19.16 12.32
N THR A 47 6.77 18.36 12.64
CA THR A 47 8.05 18.84 13.18
C THR A 47 8.76 19.75 12.18
N GLU A 48 8.89 19.32 10.92
CA GLU A 48 9.55 20.10 9.87
C GLU A 48 8.80 21.39 9.49
N LEU A 49 7.46 21.38 9.59
CA LEU A 49 6.64 22.56 9.32
C LEU A 49 6.52 23.50 10.52
N SER A 50 6.67 22.99 11.75
CA SER A 50 6.59 23.79 12.99
C SER A 50 7.70 24.83 13.09
N THR A 51 8.83 24.58 12.43
CA THR A 51 9.98 25.49 12.41
C THR A 51 9.88 26.63 11.40
N ILE A 52 8.81 26.70 10.60
CA ILE A 52 8.67 27.68 9.52
C ILE A 52 7.49 28.60 9.81
N ASP A 53 7.75 29.89 10.03
CA ASP A 53 6.72 30.90 10.29
C ASP A 53 6.05 31.42 9.01
N ASP A 54 6.78 31.53 7.90
CA ASP A 54 6.25 32.03 6.63
C ASP A 54 5.28 31.02 5.99
N PRO A 55 4.01 31.39 5.73
CA PRO A 55 3.02 30.52 5.09
C PRO A 55 3.42 30.01 3.70
N SER A 56 4.09 30.83 2.90
CA SER A 56 4.50 30.50 1.54
C SER A 56 5.65 29.49 1.55
N GLU A 57 6.64 29.73 2.41
CA GLU A 57 7.76 28.81 2.60
C GLU A 57 7.29 27.48 3.21
N ARG A 58 6.36 27.53 4.17
CA ARG A 58 5.73 26.35 4.78
C ARG A 58 5.02 25.50 3.74
N GLN A 59 4.26 26.11 2.83
CA GLN A 59 3.56 25.38 1.77
C GLN A 59 4.54 24.76 0.75
N SER A 60 5.58 25.49 0.34
CA SER A 60 6.61 24.97 -0.55
C SER A 60 7.36 23.78 0.07
N LYS A 61 7.76 23.91 1.34
CA LYS A 61 8.43 22.85 2.09
C LYS A 61 7.53 21.64 2.31
N LYS A 62 6.24 21.84 2.59
CA LYS A 62 5.23 20.76 2.68
C LYS A 62 5.18 19.96 1.38
N ILE A 63 5.09 20.61 0.23
CA ILE A 63 5.05 19.93 -1.08
C ILE A 63 6.35 19.15 -1.32
N ALA A 64 7.50 19.71 -0.96
CA ALA A 64 8.78 19.03 -1.09
C ALA A 64 8.86 17.77 -0.21
N LEU A 65 8.42 17.86 1.05
CA LEU A 65 8.39 16.74 1.99
C LEU A 65 7.44 15.64 1.52
N LEU A 66 6.22 15.98 1.08
CA LEU A 66 5.27 15.01 0.55
C LEU A 66 5.83 14.24 -0.66
N LYS A 67 6.57 14.91 -1.55
CA LYS A 67 7.25 14.23 -2.68
C LYS A 67 8.32 13.24 -2.21
N VAL A 68 9.07 13.59 -1.17
CA VAL A 68 10.08 12.70 -0.58
C VAL A 68 9.40 11.51 0.10
N PHE A 69 8.39 11.75 0.93
CA PHE A 69 7.65 10.70 1.64
C PHE A 69 6.96 9.74 0.67
N SER A 70 6.36 10.26 -0.41
CA SER A 70 5.78 9.44 -1.47
C SER A 70 6.81 8.47 -2.06
N LYS A 71 8.02 8.95 -2.38
CA LYS A 71 9.09 8.08 -2.89
C LYS A 71 9.57 7.07 -1.85
N GLU A 72 9.75 7.50 -0.59
CA GLU A 72 10.18 6.60 0.49
C GLU A 72 9.17 5.49 0.75
N LEU A 73 7.87 5.82 0.71
CA LEU A 73 6.77 4.88 0.91
C LEU A 73 6.54 3.95 -0.29
N GLU A 74 6.83 4.38 -1.52
CA GLU A 74 6.76 3.52 -2.71
C GLU A 74 7.75 2.34 -2.66
N PHE A 75 8.87 2.48 -1.93
CA PHE A 75 9.83 1.40 -1.70
C PHE A 75 9.55 0.60 -0.43
N ASN A 76 8.50 0.96 0.32
CA ASN A 76 8.16 0.30 1.57
C ASN A 76 7.31 -0.95 1.32
N LEU A 77 7.70 -2.08 1.92
CA LEU A 77 7.00 -3.36 1.81
C LEU A 77 5.58 -3.36 2.37
N PHE A 78 5.25 -2.38 3.22
CA PHE A 78 3.96 -2.26 3.90
C PHE A 78 2.98 -1.33 3.18
N PHE A 79 3.37 -0.65 2.09
CA PHE A 79 2.49 0.28 1.39
C PHE A 79 2.36 -0.10 -0.08
N ASP A 80 1.14 -0.34 -0.52
CA ASP A 80 0.84 -0.40 -1.95
C ASP A 80 0.66 1.01 -2.51
N LYS A 81 0.73 1.17 -3.85
CA LYS A 81 0.57 2.47 -4.52
C LYS A 81 -0.70 3.23 -4.08
N ASN A 82 -1.79 2.51 -3.87
CA ASN A 82 -3.05 3.08 -3.39
C ASN A 82 -2.94 3.60 -1.95
N ASP A 83 -2.22 2.87 -1.08
CA ASP A 83 -2.00 3.27 0.32
C ASP A 83 -1.10 4.51 0.38
N VAL A 84 -0.06 4.57 -0.47
CA VAL A 84 0.80 5.76 -0.59
C VAL A 84 -0.03 6.96 -1.03
N GLN A 85 -0.86 6.82 -2.06
CA GLN A 85 -1.69 7.91 -2.56
C GLN A 85 -2.69 8.39 -1.50
N ALA A 86 -3.33 7.47 -0.78
CA ALA A 86 -4.26 7.80 0.31
C ALA A 86 -3.54 8.56 1.44
N LEU A 87 -2.36 8.10 1.84
CA LEU A 87 -1.56 8.77 2.89
C LEU A 87 -1.09 10.15 2.45
N MET A 88 -0.67 10.32 1.18
CA MET A 88 -0.28 11.63 0.65
C MET A 88 -1.45 12.61 0.61
N GLN A 89 -2.65 12.15 0.25
CA GLN A 89 -3.85 12.98 0.29
C GLN A 89 -4.21 13.39 1.72
N GLU A 90 -4.10 12.48 2.68
CA GLU A 90 -4.34 12.78 4.09
C GLU A 90 -3.34 13.82 4.62
N LEU A 91 -2.04 13.64 4.36
CA LEU A 91 -1.01 14.59 4.78
C LEU A 91 -1.10 15.93 4.04
N ALA A 92 -1.64 15.95 2.82
CA ALA A 92 -1.91 17.18 2.09
C ALA A 92 -3.09 17.97 2.66
N GLY A 93 -4.07 17.28 3.28
CA GLY A 93 -5.26 17.87 3.90
C GLY A 93 -5.06 18.44 5.31
N TYR A 94 -3.99 18.03 6.00
CA TYR A 94 -3.53 18.62 7.27
C TYR A 94 -2.98 20.03 7.10
#